data_AF-A0A0F9GI19-F1
#
_entry.id   AF-A0A0F9GI19-F1
#
_cell.length_a   1.000
_cell.length_b   1.000
_cell.length_c   1.000
_cell.angle_alpha   90.00
_cell.angle_beta   90.00
_cell.angle_gamma   90.00
#
_symmetry.space_group_name_H-M   'P 1'
#
loop_
_entity.id
_entity.type
_entity.pdbx_description
1 polymer ?
#
loop_
_entity_poly.entity_id
_entity_poly.type
_entity_poly.pdbx_seq_one_letter_code
_entity_poly.pdbx_strand_id
1 'polypeptide(L)'
;MTDANQEPKDAIQETGQPSKDSADKPSTPPETLTRVEAEKLADQKADEKHSKLDTRLRELEKAGTRSTAALEAANRRTAVAEESLAVVQVEKDRAELEAAHGSPDALSLYQAKIAARERKATLDQRENDLTQKEADHADEIAEARSGKAAILATTIARETGVDASQLLNLTDGSEEKMRAAAEVLPKLNAPVVPANIP
;
A
#
# COMPACT_ATOMS: atom_id res chain seq x y z
N MET A 1 -22.62 8.67 44.11
CA MET A 1 -22.90 10.11 44.25
C MET A 1 -21.69 10.86 43.73
N THR A 2 -21.93 11.85 42.84
CA THR A 2 -21.01 12.82 42.19
C THR A 2 -19.89 12.20 41.32
N ASP A 3 -19.94 12.16 39.98
CA ASP A 3 -20.21 13.18 38.93
C ASP A 3 -19.00 14.06 38.58
N ALA A 4 -18.93 14.44 37.30
CA ALA A 4 -18.04 15.41 36.62
C ALA A 4 -16.78 14.90 35.89
N ASN A 5 -17.05 14.45 34.66
CA ASN A 5 -16.41 14.81 33.39
C ASN A 5 -15.64 16.16 33.39
N GLN A 6 -14.42 16.22 32.81
CA GLN A 6 -13.91 17.42 32.12
C GLN A 6 -12.64 17.16 31.28
N GLU A 7 -12.80 17.27 29.97
CA GLU A 7 -11.73 17.51 28.97
C GLU A 7 -11.03 18.86 29.22
N PRO A 8 -9.73 19.03 28.91
CA PRO A 8 -9.16 20.35 28.73
C PRO A 8 -9.35 20.81 27.28
N LYS A 9 -10.18 21.85 27.13
CA LYS A 9 -10.37 22.67 25.93
C LYS A 9 -9.08 23.41 25.57
N ASP A 10 -8.84 23.51 24.27
CA ASP A 10 -7.99 24.52 23.66
C ASP A 10 -8.28 25.92 24.21
N ALA A 11 -7.22 26.62 24.61
CA ALA A 11 -7.23 28.06 24.78
C ALA A 11 -5.90 28.62 24.29
N ILE A 12 -5.89 28.97 23.01
CA ILE A 12 -4.96 29.94 22.43
C ILE A 12 -5.10 31.23 23.24
N GLN A 13 -4.07 31.63 23.97
CA GLN A 13 -3.97 33.00 24.49
C GLN A 13 -2.98 33.79 23.63
N GLU A 14 -3.54 34.37 22.57
CA GLU A 14 -3.02 35.58 21.96
C GLU A 14 -3.61 36.75 22.77
N THR A 15 -2.81 37.34 23.65
CA THR A 15 -3.09 38.68 24.20
C THR A 15 -1.80 39.48 24.17
N GLY A 16 -1.64 40.26 23.11
CA GLY A 16 -0.74 41.40 23.13
C GLY A 16 -1.19 42.41 24.16
N GLN A 17 -0.23 42.96 24.91
CA GLN A 17 -0.32 44.26 25.58
C GLN A 17 1.09 44.72 26.00
N PRO A 18 1.31 46.03 26.22
CA PRO A 18 2.30 46.81 25.49
C PRO A 18 3.58 47.05 26.30
N SER A 19 4.63 47.43 25.57
CA SER A 19 5.95 47.82 26.05
C SER A 19 5.89 48.71 27.29
N LYS A 20 6.56 48.28 28.37
CA LYS A 20 7.05 49.19 29.41
C LYS A 20 8.54 49.40 29.17
N ASP A 21 8.89 50.62 28.80
CA ASP A 21 10.24 51.14 28.85
C ASP A 21 10.88 50.81 30.20
N SER A 22 12.02 50.13 30.17
CA SER A 22 12.99 50.11 31.25
C SER A 22 14.35 50.32 30.59
N ALA A 23 14.77 51.59 30.58
CA ALA A 23 16.13 51.97 30.23
C ALA A 23 17.12 51.45 31.28
N ASP A 24 18.36 51.25 30.84
CA ASP A 24 19.57 50.90 31.59
C ASP A 24 19.85 49.42 31.90
N LYS A 25 20.15 48.67 30.83
CA LYS A 25 21.40 47.89 30.75
C LYS A 25 21.99 48.04 29.35
N PRO A 26 23.30 48.30 29.17
CA PRO A 26 23.89 48.18 27.85
C PRO A 26 23.74 46.72 27.42
N SER A 27 22.89 46.50 26.42
CA SER A 27 22.76 45.20 25.76
C SER A 27 24.14 44.88 25.18
N THR A 28 24.90 44.02 25.87
CA THR A 28 26.07 43.40 25.26
C THR A 28 25.58 42.76 23.95
N PRO A 29 26.20 43.05 22.80
CA PRO A 29 25.87 42.36 21.57
C PRO A 29 26.04 40.85 21.82
N PRO A 30 25.21 39.99 21.22
CA PRO A 30 25.40 38.54 21.35
C PRO A 30 26.85 38.24 20.97
N GLU A 31 27.55 37.45 21.77
CA GLU A 31 28.92 37.01 21.45
C GLU A 31 28.90 36.41 20.04
N THR A 32 29.43 37.17 19.09
CA THR A 32 29.65 36.69 17.73
C THR A 32 30.84 35.77 17.81
N LEU A 33 30.56 34.46 17.86
CA LEU A 33 31.58 33.41 17.72
C LEU A 33 32.50 33.79 16.56
N THR A 34 33.80 33.74 16.79
CA THR A 34 34.74 33.91 15.70
C THR A 34 34.49 32.81 14.66
N ARG A 35 34.77 33.09 13.39
CA ARG A 35 34.52 32.12 12.29
C ARG A 35 35.11 30.73 12.59
N VAL A 36 36.24 30.69 13.27
CA VAL A 36 36.94 29.48 13.70
C VAL A 36 36.20 28.72 14.81
N GLU A 37 35.59 29.41 15.77
CA GLU A 37 34.78 28.79 16.82
C GLU A 37 33.44 28.30 16.29
N ALA A 38 32.85 29.02 15.32
CA ALA A 38 31.62 28.61 14.64
C ALA A 38 31.83 27.35 13.78
N GLU A 39 32.94 27.25 13.03
CA GLU A 39 33.32 26.03 12.29
C GLU A 39 33.55 24.86 13.25
N LYS A 40 34.32 25.07 14.34
CA LYS A 40 34.58 24.00 15.32
C LYS A 40 33.31 23.49 16.00
N LEU A 41 32.35 24.36 16.29
CA LEU A 41 31.05 23.99 16.85
C LEU A 41 30.16 23.27 15.81
N ALA A 42 30.28 23.64 14.54
CA ALA A 42 29.57 22.98 13.44
C ALA A 42 30.12 21.56 13.21
N ASP A 43 31.44 21.39 13.24
CA ASP A 43 32.11 20.09 13.12
C ASP A 43 31.74 19.18 14.29
N GLN A 44 31.79 19.68 15.53
CA GLN A 44 31.34 18.91 16.70
C GLN A 44 29.87 18.47 16.60
N LYS A 45 28.99 19.35 16.11
CA LYS A 45 27.57 19.02 15.89
C LYS A 45 27.39 18.03 14.75
N ALA A 46 28.23 18.07 13.72
CA ALA A 46 28.22 17.10 12.63
C ALA A 46 28.66 15.72 13.14
N ASP A 47 29.78 15.65 13.88
CA ASP A 47 30.29 14.41 14.47
C ASP A 47 29.29 13.76 15.43
N GLU A 48 28.63 14.57 16.28
CA GLU A 48 27.56 14.08 17.16
C GLU A 48 26.35 13.54 16.38
N LYS A 49 25.98 14.19 15.26
CA LYS A 49 24.88 13.71 14.40
C LYS A 49 25.26 12.41 13.71
N HIS A 50 26.46 12.31 13.16
CA HIS A 50 26.96 11.09 12.53
C HIS A 50 27.02 9.93 13.52
N SER A 51 27.55 10.15 14.72
CA SER A 51 27.58 9.14 15.79
C SER A 51 26.19 8.65 16.20
N LYS A 52 25.20 9.55 16.29
CA LYS A 52 23.80 9.19 16.57
C LYS A 52 23.17 8.39 15.42
N LEU A 53 23.45 8.77 14.17
CA LEU A 53 22.96 8.06 12.99
C LEU A 53 23.56 6.65 12.90
N ASP A 54 24.86 6.50 13.13
CA ASP A 54 25.54 5.20 13.13
C ASP A 54 25.00 4.27 14.22
N THR A 55 24.73 4.81 15.41
CA THR A 55 24.11 4.05 16.51
C THR A 55 22.71 3.57 16.10
N ARG A 56 21.90 4.45 15.50
CA ARG A 56 20.55 4.14 15.04
C ARG A 56 20.54 3.14 13.87
N LEU A 57 21.51 3.24 12.97
CA LEU A 57 21.72 2.27 11.88
C LEU A 57 22.01 0.87 12.44
N ARG A 58 22.95 0.76 13.38
CA ARG A 58 23.27 -0.52 14.04
C ARG A 58 22.09 -1.11 14.81
N GLU A 59 21.29 -0.26 15.46
CA GLU A 59 20.07 -0.69 16.14
C GLU A 59 19.02 -1.21 15.15
N LEU A 60 18.83 -0.51 14.02
CA LEU A 60 17.92 -0.94 12.96
C LEU A 60 18.39 -2.23 12.28
N GLU A 61 19.70 -2.41 12.04
CA GLU A 61 20.27 -3.65 11.52
C GLU A 61 20.08 -4.82 12.49
N LYS A 62 20.30 -4.59 13.80
CA LYS A 62 20.04 -5.59 14.84
C LYS A 62 18.55 -5.93 14.96
N ALA A 63 17.67 -4.94 14.83
CA ALA A 63 16.23 -5.16 14.82
C ALA A 63 15.81 -5.94 13.57
N GLY A 64 16.35 -5.58 12.40
CA GLY A 64 16.12 -6.26 11.13
C GLY A 64 16.55 -7.72 11.15
N THR A 65 17.77 -8.01 11.62
CA THR A 65 18.28 -9.39 11.75
C THR A 65 17.49 -10.24 12.77
N ARG A 66 17.02 -9.64 13.87
CA ARG A 66 16.11 -10.34 14.81
C ARG A 66 14.75 -10.60 14.17
N SER A 67 14.23 -9.65 13.40
CA SER A 67 12.96 -9.79 12.70
C SER A 67 13.02 -10.87 11.62
N THR A 68 14.10 -10.94 10.84
CA THR A 68 14.29 -11.98 9.83
C THR A 68 14.44 -13.36 10.48
N ALA A 69 15.24 -13.48 11.54
CA ALA A 69 15.37 -14.75 12.28
C ALA A 69 14.04 -15.21 12.91
N ALA A 70 13.24 -14.28 13.43
CA ALA A 70 11.91 -14.59 13.95
C ALA A 70 10.95 -15.03 12.84
N LEU A 71 10.98 -14.38 11.68
CA LEU A 71 10.17 -14.73 10.52
C LEU A 71 10.56 -16.12 9.97
N GLU A 72 11.85 -16.42 9.85
CA GLU A 72 12.34 -17.73 9.43
C GLU A 72 11.93 -18.83 10.43
N ALA A 73 12.02 -18.56 11.73
CA ALA A 73 11.57 -19.51 12.75
C ALA A 73 10.05 -19.73 12.71
N ALA A 74 9.26 -18.69 12.46
CA ALA A 74 7.82 -18.78 12.26
C ALA A 74 7.49 -19.61 11.00
N ASN A 75 8.11 -19.29 9.87
CA ASN A 75 7.92 -20.01 8.60
C ASN A 75 8.26 -21.51 8.73
N ARG A 76 9.36 -21.85 9.42
CA ARG A 76 9.71 -23.26 9.69
C ARG A 76 8.68 -23.95 10.56
N ARG A 77 8.17 -23.29 11.61
CA ARG A 77 7.12 -23.85 12.47
C ARG A 77 5.83 -24.09 11.69
N THR A 78 5.46 -23.16 10.82
CA THR A 78 4.28 -23.29 9.95
C THR A 78 4.46 -24.45 8.99
N ALA A 79 5.61 -24.56 8.31
CA ALA A 79 5.88 -25.67 7.39
C ALA A 79 5.83 -27.04 8.09
N VAL A 80 6.41 -27.15 9.28
CA VAL A 80 6.35 -28.40 10.09
C VAL A 80 4.91 -28.69 10.53
N ALA A 81 4.14 -27.68 10.91
CA ALA A 81 2.75 -27.84 11.30
C ALA A 81 1.89 -28.31 10.11
N GLU A 82 2.09 -27.74 8.92
CA GLU A 82 1.42 -28.14 7.69
C GLU A 82 1.75 -29.58 7.29
N GLU A 83 3.02 -29.97 7.34
CA GLU A 83 3.46 -31.34 7.07
C GLU A 83 2.83 -32.32 8.06
N SER A 84 2.82 -31.98 9.35
CA SER A 84 2.21 -32.83 10.38
C SER A 84 0.69 -33.00 10.19
N LEU A 85 0.01 -31.94 9.76
CA LEU A 85 -1.44 -31.96 9.53
C LEU A 85 -1.78 -32.81 8.30
N ALA A 86 -0.95 -32.78 7.26
CA ALA A 86 -1.09 -33.64 6.10
C ALA A 86 -0.96 -35.13 6.47
N VAL A 87 0.02 -35.48 7.30
CA VAL A 87 0.22 -36.86 7.79
C VAL A 87 -1.00 -37.33 8.59
N VAL A 88 -1.47 -36.53 9.54
CA VAL A 88 -2.65 -36.86 10.36
C VAL A 88 -3.90 -37.03 9.49
N GLN A 89 -4.05 -36.21 8.44
CA GLN A 89 -5.19 -36.31 7.53
C GLN A 89 -5.17 -37.62 6.74
N VAL A 90 -4.01 -38.06 6.25
CA VAL A 90 -3.85 -39.35 5.56
C VAL A 90 -4.17 -40.52 6.49
N GLU A 91 -3.69 -40.48 7.73
CA GLU A 91 -4.00 -41.51 8.72
C GLU A 91 -5.49 -41.59 9.04
N LYS A 92 -6.15 -40.43 9.17
CA LYS A 92 -7.59 -40.34 9.39
C LYS A 92 -8.38 -40.87 8.19
N ASP A 93 -8.03 -40.48 6.98
CA ASP A 93 -8.70 -40.94 5.76
C ASP A 93 -8.56 -42.47 5.61
N ARG A 94 -7.38 -43.02 5.93
CA ARG A 94 -7.15 -44.47 5.96
C ARG A 94 -8.01 -45.16 7.02
N ALA A 95 -8.07 -44.63 8.24
CA ALA A 95 -8.89 -45.19 9.30
C ALA A 95 -10.39 -45.16 8.97
N GLU A 96 -10.87 -44.09 8.34
CA GLU A 96 -12.26 -43.95 7.89
C GLU A 96 -12.61 -44.96 6.78
N LEU A 97 -11.69 -45.19 5.83
CA LEU A 97 -11.87 -46.20 4.78
C LEU A 97 -11.88 -47.64 5.35
N GLU A 98 -10.98 -47.96 6.28
CA GLU A 98 -10.96 -49.28 6.91
C GLU A 98 -12.19 -49.54 7.77
N ALA A 99 -12.66 -48.53 8.52
CA ALA A 99 -13.90 -48.63 9.29
C ALA A 99 -15.13 -48.84 8.38
N ALA A 100 -15.08 -48.34 7.14
CA ALA A 100 -16.13 -48.47 6.14
C ALA A 100 -16.03 -49.73 5.27
N HIS A 101 -14.98 -50.55 5.42
CA HIS A 101 -14.72 -51.72 4.55
C HIS A 101 -15.91 -52.70 4.44
N GLY A 102 -16.71 -52.83 5.50
CA GLY A 102 -17.90 -53.69 5.52
C GLY A 102 -19.19 -53.04 4.98
N SER A 103 -19.16 -51.77 4.58
CA SER A 103 -20.33 -51.02 4.13
C SER A 103 -20.05 -50.30 2.81
N PRO A 104 -20.59 -50.79 1.67
CA PRO A 104 -20.37 -50.18 0.36
C PRO A 104 -20.79 -48.71 0.29
N ASP A 105 -21.90 -48.35 0.94
CA ASP A 105 -22.42 -46.98 0.95
C ASP A 105 -21.49 -46.04 1.74
N ALA A 106 -20.99 -46.49 2.90
CA ALA A 106 -20.04 -45.71 3.69
C ALA A 106 -18.71 -45.55 2.95
N LEU A 107 -18.22 -46.61 2.31
CA LEU A 107 -16.97 -46.60 1.56
C LEU A 107 -17.03 -45.63 0.37
N SER A 108 -18.14 -45.64 -0.38
CA SER A 108 -18.38 -44.67 -1.46
C SER A 108 -18.40 -43.23 -0.95
N LEU A 109 -19.06 -42.98 0.18
CA LEU A 109 -19.15 -41.65 0.79
C LEU A 109 -17.78 -41.12 1.24
N TYR A 110 -16.95 -41.95 1.87
CA TYR A 110 -15.60 -41.55 2.27
C TYR A 110 -14.67 -41.34 1.07
N GLN A 111 -14.74 -42.19 0.05
CA GLN A 111 -14.00 -41.98 -1.20
C GLN A 111 -14.40 -40.66 -1.88
N ALA A 112 -15.69 -40.34 -1.93
CA ALA A 112 -16.16 -39.07 -2.49
C ALA A 112 -15.66 -37.86 -1.68
N LYS A 113 -15.60 -37.95 -0.35
CA LYS A 113 -15.03 -36.90 0.51
C LYS A 113 -13.55 -36.68 0.26
N ILE A 114 -12.76 -37.75 0.16
CA ILE A 114 -11.32 -37.67 -0.14
C ILE A 114 -11.12 -37.00 -1.50
N ALA A 115 -11.82 -37.49 -2.54
CA ALA A 115 -11.73 -36.93 -3.88
C ALA A 115 -12.16 -35.44 -3.95
N ALA A 116 -13.19 -35.04 -3.20
CA ALA A 116 -13.60 -33.64 -3.12
C ALA A 116 -12.52 -32.76 -2.48
N ARG A 117 -11.84 -33.26 -1.44
CA ARG A 117 -10.75 -32.55 -0.77
C ARG A 117 -9.54 -32.40 -1.68
N GLU A 118 -9.13 -33.46 -2.38
CA GLU A 118 -8.02 -33.42 -3.34
C GLU A 118 -8.28 -32.45 -4.50
N ARG A 119 -9.52 -32.43 -5.03
CA ARG A 119 -9.94 -31.46 -6.04
C ARG A 119 -9.84 -30.03 -5.52
N LYS A 120 -10.29 -29.78 -4.29
CA LYS A 120 -10.19 -28.46 -3.66
C LYS A 120 -8.72 -28.03 -3.53
N ALA A 121 -7.86 -28.90 -2.98
CA ALA A 121 -6.43 -28.60 -2.85
C ALA A 121 -5.77 -28.27 -4.20
N THR A 122 -6.15 -28.98 -5.27
CA THR A 122 -5.67 -28.70 -6.63
C THR A 122 -6.15 -27.35 -7.15
N LEU A 123 -7.39 -26.96 -6.86
CA LEU A 123 -7.94 -25.65 -7.25
C LEU A 123 -7.25 -24.53 -6.49
N ASP A 124 -7.10 -24.67 -5.17
CA ASP A 124 -6.41 -23.70 -4.32
C ASP A 124 -4.95 -23.51 -4.80
N GLN A 125 -4.26 -24.58 -5.16
CA GLN A 125 -2.92 -24.50 -5.74
C GLN A 125 -2.91 -23.75 -7.08
N ARG A 126 -3.85 -24.04 -7.98
CA ARG A 126 -3.96 -23.33 -9.27
C ARG A 126 -4.27 -21.84 -9.09
N GLU A 127 -5.12 -21.48 -8.13
CA GLU A 127 -5.45 -20.09 -7.83
C GLU A 127 -4.24 -19.33 -7.29
N ASN A 128 -3.46 -19.97 -6.42
CA ASN A 128 -2.18 -19.42 -5.95
C ASN A 128 -1.18 -19.25 -7.10
N ASP A 129 -1.03 -20.26 -7.96
CA ASP A 129 -0.15 -20.20 -9.13
C ASP A 129 -0.57 -19.09 -10.11
N LEU A 130 -1.88 -18.89 -10.30
CA LEU A 130 -2.41 -17.81 -11.12
C LEU A 130 -2.14 -16.44 -10.50
N THR A 131 -2.38 -16.30 -9.20
CA THR A 131 -2.12 -15.06 -8.46
C THR A 131 -0.63 -14.70 -8.51
N GLN A 132 0.25 -15.69 -8.36
CA GLN A 132 1.69 -15.48 -8.47
C GLN A 132 2.08 -15.04 -9.88
N LYS A 133 1.56 -15.71 -10.92
CA LYS A 133 1.80 -15.30 -12.31
C LYS A 133 1.27 -13.90 -12.60
N GLU A 134 0.09 -13.55 -12.10
CA GLU A 134 -0.48 -12.21 -12.24
C GLU A 134 0.39 -11.17 -11.54
N ALA A 135 0.96 -11.48 -10.38
CA ALA A 135 1.90 -10.61 -9.69
C ALA A 135 3.23 -10.47 -10.46
N ASP A 136 3.79 -11.58 -10.94
CA ASP A 136 5.06 -11.61 -11.69
C ASP A 136 4.95 -10.84 -13.02
N HIS A 137 3.79 -10.89 -13.67
CA HIS A 137 3.51 -10.22 -14.93
C HIS A 137 2.68 -8.93 -14.78
N ALA A 138 2.53 -8.41 -13.55
CA ALA A 138 1.65 -7.26 -13.29
C ALA A 138 2.04 -6.03 -14.12
N ASP A 139 3.34 -5.73 -14.19
CA ASP A 139 3.87 -4.60 -14.94
C ASP A 139 3.70 -4.79 -16.46
N GLU A 140 3.96 -5.99 -16.98
CA GLU A 140 3.77 -6.31 -18.41
C GLU A 140 2.28 -6.23 -18.81
N ILE A 141 1.38 -6.70 -17.93
CA ILE A 141 -0.06 -6.60 -18.14
C ILE A 141 -0.51 -5.13 -18.09
N ALA A 142 0.02 -4.33 -17.17
CA ALA A 142 -0.29 -2.90 -17.07
C ALA A 142 0.20 -2.14 -18.31
N GLU A 143 1.42 -2.42 -18.79
CA GLU A 143 1.98 -1.82 -19.99
C GLU A 143 1.15 -2.21 -21.24
N ALA A 144 0.81 -3.49 -21.40
CA ALA A 144 -0.02 -3.95 -22.50
C ALA A 144 -1.43 -3.30 -22.49
N ARG A 145 -2.03 -3.13 -21.30
CA ARG A 145 -3.31 -2.42 -21.14
C ARG A 145 -3.20 -0.95 -21.53
N SER A 146 -2.13 -0.27 -21.09
CA SER A 146 -1.86 1.13 -21.43
C SER A 146 -1.66 1.30 -22.95
N GLY A 147 -0.87 0.44 -23.58
CA GLY A 147 -0.66 0.46 -25.03
C GLY A 147 -1.94 0.25 -25.82
N LYS A 148 -2.79 -0.70 -25.40
CA LYS A 148 -4.10 -0.94 -26.02
C LYS A 148 -5.03 0.27 -25.88
N ALA A 149 -5.08 0.88 -24.69
CA ALA A 149 -5.86 2.09 -24.45
C ALA A 149 -5.38 3.26 -25.32
N ALA A 150 -4.06 3.43 -25.50
CA ALA A 150 -3.49 4.48 -26.34
C ALA A 150 -3.84 4.33 -27.83
N ILE A 151 -3.79 3.10 -28.36
CA ILE A 151 -4.22 2.79 -29.73
C ILE A 151 -5.70 3.13 -29.91
N LEU A 152 -6.52 2.74 -28.93
CA LEU A 152 -7.96 2.98 -28.95
C LEU A 152 -8.31 4.47 -28.89
N ALA A 153 -7.69 5.22 -27.97
CA ALA A 153 -7.85 6.66 -27.88
C ALA A 153 -7.45 7.37 -29.17
N THR A 154 -6.35 6.94 -29.81
CA THR A 154 -5.91 7.49 -31.10
C THR A 154 -6.92 7.20 -32.21
N THR A 155 -7.54 6.02 -32.18
CA THR A 155 -8.57 5.62 -33.16
C THR A 155 -9.81 6.48 -33.00
N ILE A 156 -10.34 6.60 -31.78
CA ILE A 156 -11.53 7.40 -31.48
C ILE A 156 -11.27 8.89 -31.75
N ALA A 157 -10.09 9.40 -31.41
CA ALA A 157 -9.67 10.77 -31.70
C ALA A 157 -9.72 11.09 -33.20
N ARG A 158 -9.26 10.16 -34.05
CA ARG A 158 -9.34 10.30 -35.52
C ARG A 158 -10.78 10.28 -36.03
N GLU A 159 -11.65 9.46 -35.43
CA GLU A 159 -13.06 9.36 -35.81
C GLU A 159 -13.87 10.60 -35.42
N THR A 160 -13.58 11.18 -34.25
CA THR A 160 -14.44 12.19 -33.60
C THR A 160 -13.84 13.60 -33.56
N GLY A 161 -12.55 13.74 -33.86
CA GLY A 161 -11.82 15.02 -33.77
C GLY A 161 -11.49 15.44 -32.33
N VAL A 162 -11.71 14.58 -31.34
CA VAL A 162 -11.37 14.82 -29.92
C VAL A 162 -9.91 14.48 -29.66
N ASP A 163 -9.25 15.19 -28.74
CA ASP A 163 -7.86 14.92 -28.39
C ASP A 163 -7.68 13.55 -27.69
N ALA A 164 -6.77 12.71 -28.22
CA ALA A 164 -6.53 11.37 -27.69
C ALA A 164 -5.99 11.39 -26.24
N SER A 165 -5.21 12.42 -25.87
CA SER A 165 -4.68 12.56 -24.52
C SER A 165 -5.78 12.91 -23.52
N GLN A 166 -6.75 13.74 -23.93
CA GLN A 166 -7.94 14.02 -23.14
C GLN A 166 -8.78 12.76 -22.90
N LEU A 167 -8.96 11.91 -23.92
CA LEU A 167 -9.67 10.63 -23.76
C LEU A 167 -8.98 9.69 -22.77
N LEU A 168 -7.65 9.59 -22.82
CA LEU A 168 -6.87 8.77 -21.89
C LEU A 168 -6.92 9.30 -20.45
N ASN A 169 -6.87 10.62 -20.27
CA ASN A 169 -6.87 11.23 -18.93
C ASN A 169 -8.24 11.20 -18.25
N LEU A 170 -9.32 11.14 -19.02
CA LEU A 170 -10.69 11.24 -18.51
C LEU A 170 -11.39 9.87 -18.40
N THR A 171 -10.73 8.78 -18.81
CA THR A 171 -11.32 7.45 -18.82
C THR A 171 -10.36 6.40 -18.26
N ASP A 172 -10.88 5.21 -17.99
CA ASP A 172 -10.12 4.07 -17.49
C ASP A 172 -9.50 3.21 -18.61
N GLY A 173 -9.44 3.72 -19.84
CA GLY A 173 -8.91 2.97 -20.99
C GLY A 173 -9.93 2.05 -21.67
N SER A 174 -11.16 1.93 -21.14
CA SER A 174 -12.22 1.12 -21.78
C SER A 174 -12.86 1.82 -22.97
N GLU A 175 -13.22 1.05 -24.00
CA GLU A 175 -13.82 1.58 -25.23
C GLU A 175 -15.12 2.32 -24.99
N GLU A 176 -15.99 1.75 -24.15
CA GLU A 176 -17.29 2.32 -23.85
C GLU A 176 -17.17 3.71 -23.24
N LYS A 177 -16.28 3.88 -22.25
CA LYS A 177 -16.06 5.18 -21.60
C LYS A 177 -15.34 6.17 -22.52
N MET A 178 -14.38 5.71 -23.34
CA MET A 178 -13.70 6.57 -24.31
C MET A 178 -14.66 7.10 -25.38
N ARG A 179 -15.56 6.27 -25.90
CA ARG A 179 -16.58 6.71 -26.87
C ARG A 179 -17.57 7.68 -26.22
N ALA A 180 -18.03 7.40 -25.00
CA ALA A 180 -18.92 8.30 -24.27
C ALA A 180 -18.27 9.68 -24.02
N ALA A 181 -17.00 9.70 -23.59
CA ALA A 181 -16.25 10.93 -23.40
C ALA A 181 -16.09 11.71 -24.72
N ALA A 182 -15.77 11.02 -25.81
CA ALA A 182 -15.62 11.63 -27.13
C ALA A 182 -16.91 12.29 -27.65
N GLU A 183 -18.09 11.81 -27.24
CA GLU A 183 -19.37 12.41 -27.62
C GLU A 183 -19.69 13.70 -26.85
N VAL A 184 -19.20 13.82 -25.61
CA VAL A 184 -19.53 14.91 -24.69
C VAL A 184 -18.51 16.05 -24.78
N LEU A 185 -17.22 15.73 -24.96
CA LEU A 185 -16.12 16.70 -24.94
C LEU A 185 -16.25 17.86 -25.96
N PRO A 186 -16.67 17.63 -27.22
CA PRO A 186 -16.89 18.72 -28.17
C PRO A 186 -18.00 19.69 -27.74
N LYS A 187 -19.02 19.19 -27.03
CA LYS A 187 -20.17 19.99 -26.57
C LYS A 187 -19.78 20.90 -25.39
N LEU A 188 -18.81 20.48 -24.58
CA LEU A 188 -18.29 21.26 -23.45
C LEU A 188 -17.27 22.33 -23.87
N ASN A 189 -16.51 22.10 -24.94
CA ASN A 189 -15.52 23.05 -25.47
C ASN A 189 -16.07 23.99 -26.56
N ALA A 190 -17.38 23.97 -26.83
CA ALA A 190 -17.99 24.89 -27.77
C ALA A 190 -17.88 26.34 -27.24
N PRO A 191 -17.37 27.32 -28.02
CA PRO A 191 -17.31 28.70 -27.59
C PRO A 191 -18.74 29.20 -27.33
N VAL A 192 -18.98 29.70 -26.11
CA VAL A 192 -20.21 30.41 -25.79
C VAL A 192 -20.24 31.66 -26.63
N VAL A 193 -20.93 31.62 -27.78
CA VAL A 193 -21.20 32.80 -28.59
C VAL A 193 -22.05 33.72 -27.70
N PRO A 194 -21.56 34.92 -27.32
CA PRO A 194 -22.40 35.83 -26.56
C PRO A 194 -23.59 36.17 -27.45
N ALA A 195 -24.79 35.83 -26.97
CA ALA A 195 -26.03 36.21 -27.63
C ALA A 195 -26.01 37.73 -27.76
N ASN A 196 -25.91 38.22 -28.99
CA ASN A 196 -26.01 39.64 -29.28
C ASN A 196 -27.45 40.03 -28.95
N ILE A 197 -27.67 40.65 -27.79
CA ILE A 197 -28.97 41.16 -27.37
C ILE A 197 -29.21 42.44 -28.18
N PRO A 198 -30.30 42.53 -28.96
CA PRO A 198 -30.61 43.67 -29.83
C PRO A 198 -30.93 44.95 -29.05
#